data_AF-A0A1K1LGG0-F1
#
_entry.id   AF-A0A1K1LGG0-F1
#
_cell.length_a   1.000
_cell.length_b   1.000
_cell.length_c   1.000
_cell.angle_alpha   90.00
_cell.angle_beta   90.00
_cell.angle_gamma   90.00
#
_symmetry.space_group_name_H-M   'P 1'
#
loop_
_entity.id
_entity.type
_entity.pdbx_description
1 polymer ?
#
loop_
_entity_poly.entity_id
_entity_poly.type
_entity_poly.pdbx_seq_one_letter_code
_entity_poly.pdbx_strand_id
1 'polypeptide(L)'
;MTDCRPVPEAPIPFTFWKRGKALQKRYLSIAILTAVLAVTGIAGYLLPAGPVAGDKEPATRRILFDNAGGPVVFDHQKHSRLLKEDCATCHHESLEKTPEKAMACASCHGVALDDAFKAGHAKSYPAESCVTCHHYELAARDWGHRQHSEDFGVDCTSCHHADTDIEPEPQNCANCHDAGARPTGKAAEPGTPPVLADAVHARCVTCHQDLFGKARDCASCHALKPTRKDAAAVKGKVSSLYADCTVCHTKKTPDKLIPGRMDAFHGQCMGCHEKLGKGPFGKDKCAQCHTK
;
A
#
# COMPACT_ATOMS: atom_id res chain seq x y z
N MET A 1 61.35 42.72 57.00
CA MET A 1 61.29 42.25 55.61
C MET A 1 60.00 42.77 55.01
N THR A 2 60.15 43.65 54.00
CA THR A 2 59.19 44.09 52.98
C THR A 2 57.79 44.56 53.41
N ASP A 3 57.68 45.89 53.48
CA ASP A 3 56.48 46.72 53.44
C ASP A 3 55.83 46.63 52.05
N CYS A 4 54.58 46.19 51.96
CA CYS A 4 53.78 46.18 50.73
C CYS A 4 52.44 46.88 51.01
N ARG A 5 52.44 48.21 50.95
CA ARG A 5 51.21 49.00 50.88
C ARG A 5 50.74 49.10 49.41
N PRO A 6 49.43 48.98 49.14
CA PRO A 6 48.89 49.13 47.79
C PRO A 6 48.95 50.59 47.32
N VAL A 7 49.31 50.78 46.06
CA VAL A 7 49.34 52.07 45.36
C VAL A 7 47.91 52.45 44.96
N PRO A 8 47.46 53.70 45.15
CA PRO A 8 46.15 54.14 44.67
C PRO A 8 46.16 54.29 43.14
N GLU A 9 45.18 53.66 42.48
CA GLU A 9 44.92 53.84 41.04
C GLU A 9 44.45 55.26 40.74
N ALA A 10 45.07 55.91 39.75
CA ALA A 10 44.64 57.20 39.26
C ALA A 10 43.34 57.06 38.45
N PRO A 11 42.35 57.98 38.59
CA PRO A 11 41.14 57.93 37.80
C PRO A 11 41.42 58.24 36.33
N ILE A 12 40.93 57.37 35.45
CA ILE A 12 40.98 57.51 33.99
C ILE A 12 40.12 58.72 33.59
N PRO A 13 40.63 59.70 32.82
CA PRO A 13 39.83 60.85 32.44
C PRO A 13 38.74 60.46 31.43
N PHE A 14 37.49 60.49 31.89
CA PHE A 14 36.28 60.47 31.07
C PHE A 14 36.14 61.77 30.27
N THR A 15 36.96 61.97 29.24
CA THR A 15 36.77 63.07 28.29
C THR A 15 37.08 62.64 26.86
N PHE A 16 36.24 61.76 26.31
CA PHE A 16 36.26 61.51 24.86
C PHE A 16 34.85 61.31 24.28
N TRP A 17 33.91 62.16 24.68
CA TRP A 17 32.61 62.24 24.00
C TRP A 17 32.21 63.69 23.75
N LYS A 18 32.92 64.34 22.82
CA LYS A 18 32.42 65.54 22.12
C LYS A 18 33.23 65.79 20.87
N ARG A 19 32.78 65.21 19.76
CA ARG A 19 32.87 65.74 18.39
C ARG A 19 32.14 64.76 17.49
N GLY A 20 30.91 65.09 17.11
CA GLY A 20 30.21 64.42 16.01
C GLY A 20 31.04 64.57 14.75
N LYS A 21 31.88 63.58 14.44
CA LYS A 21 32.52 63.47 13.14
C LYS A 21 31.47 62.92 12.20
N ALA A 22 30.99 63.76 11.29
CA ALA A 22 30.19 63.32 10.16
C ALA A 22 30.89 62.12 9.51
N LEU A 23 30.14 61.03 9.31
CA LEU A 23 30.60 59.79 8.70
C LEU A 23 31.35 60.16 7.41
N GLN A 24 32.66 59.87 7.32
CA GLN A 24 33.42 60.26 6.13
C GLN A 24 32.77 59.63 4.89
N LYS A 25 32.65 60.39 3.78
CA LYS A 25 31.96 59.95 2.54
C LYS A 25 32.31 58.53 2.07
N ARG A 26 33.53 58.06 2.34
CA ARG A 26 34.01 56.70 2.03
C ARG A 26 33.36 55.57 2.84
N TYR A 27 32.90 55.84 4.05
CA TYR A 27 32.21 54.87 4.91
C TYR A 27 30.70 54.89 4.71
N LEU A 28 30.16 55.93 4.08
CA LEU A 28 28.74 56.02 3.77
C LEU A 28 28.31 54.93 2.80
N SER A 29 29.09 54.66 1.75
CA SER A 29 28.83 53.59 0.80
C SER A 29 28.90 52.19 1.44
N ILE A 30 29.86 51.97 2.34
CA ILE A 30 29.99 50.70 3.09
C ILE A 30 28.82 50.54 4.06
N ALA A 31 28.44 51.59 4.79
CA ALA A 31 27.31 51.56 5.71
C ALA A 31 25.98 51.31 4.97
N ILE A 32 25.78 51.93 3.81
CA ILE A 32 24.61 51.69 2.96
C ILE A 32 24.59 50.24 2.46
N LEU A 33 25.70 49.72 1.92
CA LEU A 33 25.77 48.34 1.45
C LEU A 33 25.48 47.34 2.58
N THR A 34 26.05 47.59 3.77
CA THR A 34 25.86 46.74 4.95
C THR A 34 24.42 46.79 5.44
N ALA A 35 23.80 47.98 5.47
CA ALA A 35 22.40 48.13 5.82
C ALA A 35 21.48 47.44 4.80
N VAL A 36 21.78 47.54 3.51
CA VAL A 36 21.02 46.82 2.45
C VAL A 36 21.14 45.31 2.65
N LEU A 37 22.35 44.77 2.82
CA LEU A 37 22.54 43.33 3.05
C LEU A 37 21.88 42.84 4.34
N ALA A 38 21.92 43.63 5.42
CA ALA A 38 21.24 43.32 6.67
C ALA A 38 19.71 43.32 6.49
N VAL A 39 19.16 44.31 5.80
CA VAL A 39 17.73 44.37 5.47
C VAL A 39 17.32 43.22 4.55
N THR A 40 18.13 42.85 3.56
CA THR A 40 17.88 41.69 2.69
C THR A 40 17.94 40.38 3.48
N GLY A 41 18.89 40.23 4.41
CA GLY A 41 18.97 39.06 5.29
C GLY A 41 17.77 38.96 6.25
N ILE A 42 17.36 40.09 6.85
CA ILE A 42 16.19 40.16 7.72
C ILE A 42 14.91 39.92 6.91
N ALA A 43 14.78 40.50 5.72
CA ALA A 43 13.65 40.26 4.83
C ALA A 43 13.60 38.79 4.39
N GLY A 44 14.73 38.18 4.04
CA GLY A 44 14.80 36.75 3.72
C GLY A 44 14.50 35.83 4.91
N TYR A 45 14.73 36.29 6.14
CA TYR A 45 14.41 35.55 7.36
C TYR A 45 12.94 35.72 7.79
N LEU A 46 12.36 36.91 7.62
CA LEU A 46 11.00 37.25 8.04
C LEU A 46 9.94 37.02 6.96
N LEU A 47 10.31 37.01 5.68
CA LEU A 47 9.42 36.58 4.62
C LEU A 47 9.37 35.05 4.65
N PRO A 48 8.20 34.43 4.88
CA PRO A 48 8.07 33.00 4.67
C PRO A 48 8.48 32.71 3.23
N ALA A 49 9.24 31.64 3.01
CA ALA A 49 9.49 31.14 1.66
C ALA A 49 8.11 30.86 1.04
N GLY A 50 7.60 31.83 0.27
CA GLY A 50 6.39 31.64 -0.50
C GLY A 50 6.60 30.46 -1.44
N PRO A 51 5.53 29.72 -1.78
CA PRO A 51 5.66 28.59 -2.69
C PRO A 51 6.34 29.07 -3.96
N VAL A 52 7.45 28.42 -4.31
CA VAL A 52 8.09 28.60 -5.61
C VAL A 52 7.00 28.35 -6.64
N ALA A 53 6.78 29.29 -7.55
CA ALA A 53 5.74 29.17 -8.57
C ALA A 53 5.95 27.86 -9.36
N GLY A 54 5.12 26.85 -9.09
CA GLY A 54 5.23 25.49 -9.63
C GLY A 54 5.12 24.38 -8.59
N ASP A 55 5.39 24.66 -7.30
CA ASP A 55 5.42 23.64 -6.26
C ASP A 55 4.11 23.63 -5.46
N LYS A 56 3.17 22.77 -5.85
CA LYS A 56 1.93 22.50 -5.09
C LYS A 56 2.08 21.47 -3.97
N GLU A 57 3.30 21.19 -3.48
CA GLU A 57 3.49 20.23 -2.38
C GLU A 57 4.23 20.84 -1.18
N PRO A 58 3.78 20.58 0.07
CA PRO A 58 4.51 20.97 1.27
C PRO A 58 5.81 20.16 1.39
N ALA A 59 6.87 20.86 1.80
CA ALA A 59 8.23 20.37 1.92
C ALA A 59 8.45 19.30 3.02
N THR A 60 7.85 18.11 2.92
CA THR A 60 8.28 16.95 3.70
C THR A 60 9.35 16.17 2.93
N ARG A 61 10.53 16.78 2.77
CA ARG A 61 11.67 16.16 2.07
C ARG A 61 12.18 14.91 2.81
N ARG A 62 11.91 14.82 4.11
CA ARG A 62 12.29 13.71 5.00
C ARG A 62 11.11 13.32 5.88
N ILE A 63 10.84 12.03 5.95
CA ILE A 63 9.80 11.39 6.73
C ILE A 63 10.45 10.70 7.93
N LEU A 64 9.90 10.89 9.12
CA LEU A 64 10.34 10.19 10.33
C LEU A 64 9.41 9.00 10.57
N PHE A 65 9.98 7.81 10.64
CA PHE A 65 9.24 6.59 10.98
C PHE A 65 9.54 6.16 12.41
N ASP A 66 8.63 6.47 13.33
CA ASP A 66 8.73 6.01 14.71
C ASP A 66 8.43 4.51 14.81
N ASN A 67 9.34 3.79 15.47
CA ASN A 67 9.24 2.36 15.70
C ASN A 67 10.11 1.92 16.90
N ALA A 68 9.88 0.71 17.41
CA ALA A 68 10.55 0.19 18.60
C ALA A 68 12.08 -0.01 18.44
N GLY A 69 12.59 -0.10 17.21
CA GLY A 69 14.02 -0.20 16.92
C GLY A 69 14.76 1.14 16.93
N GLY A 70 14.07 2.25 17.18
CA GLY A 70 14.56 3.62 17.06
C GLY A 70 14.05 4.30 15.78
N PRO A 71 13.86 5.63 15.77
CA PRO A 71 13.34 6.34 14.61
C PRO A 71 14.19 6.13 13.36
N VAL A 72 13.54 6.06 12.20
CA VAL A 72 14.21 6.00 10.89
C VAL A 72 13.86 7.25 10.10
N VAL A 73 14.88 7.99 9.65
CA VAL A 73 14.69 9.15 8.78
C VAL A 73 14.78 8.71 7.32
N PHE A 74 13.67 8.80 6.60
CA PHE A 74 13.58 8.45 5.19
C PHE A 74 13.47 9.70 4.32
N ASP A 75 14.45 9.90 3.42
CA ASP A 75 14.43 10.99 2.46
C ASP A 75 13.64 10.59 1.20
N HIS A 76 12.32 10.84 1.21
CA HIS A 76 11.41 10.45 0.13
C HIS A 76 11.73 11.16 -1.19
N GLN A 77 12.18 12.42 -1.13
CA GLN A 77 12.52 13.19 -2.34
C GLN A 77 13.74 12.60 -3.05
N LYS A 78 14.75 12.15 -2.29
CA LYS A 78 15.92 11.47 -2.88
C LYS A 78 15.52 10.19 -3.60
N HIS A 79 14.65 9.37 -3.02
CA HIS A 79 14.24 8.12 -3.63
C HIS A 79 13.33 8.31 -4.85
N SER A 80 12.38 9.24 -4.81
CA SER A 80 11.46 9.47 -5.93
C SER A 80 12.09 10.31 -7.06
N ARG A 81 12.65 11.48 -6.74
CA ARG A 81 13.09 12.45 -7.76
C ARG A 81 14.53 12.24 -8.22
N LEU A 82 15.45 11.96 -7.28
CA LEU A 82 16.88 11.88 -7.61
C LEU A 82 17.27 10.52 -8.19
N LEU A 83 16.65 9.44 -7.70
CA LEU A 83 16.84 8.10 -8.27
C LEU A 83 15.91 7.80 -9.44
N LYS A 84 14.89 8.65 -9.69
CA LYS A 84 13.89 8.50 -10.76
C LYS A 84 13.16 7.15 -10.72
N GLU A 85 12.92 6.64 -9.52
CA GLU A 85 12.15 5.41 -9.33
C GLU A 85 10.65 5.68 -9.57
N ASP A 86 9.97 4.72 -10.20
CA ASP A 86 8.52 4.78 -10.37
C ASP A 86 7.83 4.75 -8.99
N CYS A 87 6.80 5.60 -8.80
CA CYS A 87 6.05 5.68 -7.53
C CYS A 87 5.54 4.30 -7.09
N ALA A 88 5.04 3.52 -8.05
CA ALA A 88 4.50 2.18 -7.83
C ALA A 88 5.55 1.14 -7.39
N THR A 89 6.85 1.44 -7.49
CA THR A 89 7.92 0.59 -6.94
C THR A 89 7.83 0.52 -5.43
N CYS A 90 7.43 1.60 -4.76
CA CYS A 90 7.22 1.64 -3.31
C CYS A 90 5.74 1.60 -2.96
N HIS A 91 4.94 2.43 -3.61
CA HIS A 91 3.49 2.49 -3.47
C HIS A 91 2.82 1.45 -4.37
N HIS A 92 3.11 0.18 -4.09
CA HIS A 92 2.66 -0.95 -4.89
C HIS A 92 1.13 -1.13 -4.88
N GLU A 93 0.42 -0.46 -3.97
CA GLU A 93 -1.03 -0.33 -3.94
C GLU A 93 -1.59 0.55 -5.06
N SER A 94 -0.80 1.51 -5.55
CA SER A 94 -1.24 2.46 -6.56
C SER A 94 -1.08 1.88 -7.96
N LEU A 95 -2.15 1.96 -8.75
CA LEU A 95 -2.09 1.68 -10.20
C LEU A 95 -1.71 2.92 -11.00
N GLU A 96 -1.95 4.09 -10.42
CA GLU A 96 -1.61 5.37 -11.02
C GLU A 96 -0.22 5.81 -10.59
N LYS A 97 0.51 6.49 -11.49
CA LYS A 97 1.82 7.08 -11.18
C LYS A 97 1.70 8.42 -10.41
N THR A 98 0.52 8.74 -9.90
CA THR A 98 0.20 10.04 -9.30
C THR A 98 0.36 10.00 -7.77
N PRO A 99 1.18 10.88 -7.18
CA PRO A 99 1.55 10.83 -5.77
C PRO A 99 0.39 11.12 -4.80
N GLU A 100 -0.67 11.79 -5.25
CA GLU A 100 -1.75 12.26 -4.37
C GLU A 100 -2.63 11.12 -3.82
N LYS A 101 -2.54 9.94 -4.41
CA LYS A 101 -3.29 8.73 -4.02
C LYS A 101 -2.44 7.68 -3.31
N ALA A 102 -1.15 7.96 -3.12
CA ALA A 102 -0.22 7.08 -2.43
C ALA A 102 -0.60 6.94 -0.94
N MET A 103 -0.66 5.70 -0.45
CA MET A 103 -1.00 5.44 0.95
C MET A 103 0.26 5.19 1.79
N ALA A 104 0.17 5.48 3.08
CA ALA A 104 1.21 5.07 4.02
C ALA A 104 1.25 3.54 4.12
N CYS A 105 2.45 2.96 4.21
CA CYS A 105 2.61 1.50 4.30
C CYS A 105 1.80 0.90 5.47
N ALA A 106 1.76 1.62 6.61
CA ALA A 106 1.04 1.21 7.82
C ALA A 106 -0.49 1.21 7.68
N SER A 107 -1.04 1.80 6.61
CA SER A 107 -2.46 1.70 6.30
C SER A 107 -2.86 0.26 5.98
N CYS A 108 -1.94 -0.59 5.52
CA CYS A 108 -2.20 -2.00 5.22
C CYS A 108 -1.25 -2.95 5.99
N HIS A 109 0.00 -2.58 6.17
CA HIS A 109 1.01 -3.43 6.82
C HIS A 109 0.98 -3.29 8.34
N GLY A 110 0.52 -4.35 9.00
CA GLY A 110 0.38 -4.40 10.46
C GLY A 110 -1.05 -4.13 10.96
N VAL A 111 -2.04 -4.06 10.07
CA VAL A 111 -3.46 -4.03 10.47
C VAL A 111 -3.93 -5.42 10.88
N ALA A 112 -4.79 -5.49 11.88
CA ALA A 112 -5.48 -6.73 12.22
C ALA A 112 -6.65 -6.94 11.24
N LEU A 113 -6.68 -8.08 10.55
CA LEU A 113 -7.75 -8.45 9.61
C LEU A 113 -8.89 -9.18 10.35
N ASP A 114 -9.37 -8.58 11.43
CA ASP A 114 -10.44 -9.09 12.28
C ASP A 114 -11.84 -8.69 11.76
N ASP A 115 -12.89 -9.00 12.53
CA ASP A 115 -14.26 -8.70 12.12
C ASP A 115 -14.56 -7.19 12.10
N ALA A 116 -13.88 -6.39 12.91
CA ALA A 116 -14.00 -4.94 12.88
C ALA A 116 -13.41 -4.38 11.59
N PHE A 117 -12.24 -4.89 11.16
CA PHE A 117 -11.67 -4.58 9.86
C PHE A 117 -12.64 -4.97 8.73
N LYS A 118 -13.15 -6.20 8.72
CA LYS A 118 -14.09 -6.67 7.68
C LYS A 118 -15.32 -5.77 7.57
N ALA A 119 -15.88 -5.32 8.69
CA ALA A 119 -17.06 -4.45 8.71
C ALA A 119 -16.79 -3.01 8.22
N GLY A 120 -15.59 -2.48 8.44
CA GLY A 120 -15.29 -1.05 8.25
C GLY A 120 -14.40 -0.70 7.06
N HIS A 121 -13.53 -1.61 6.62
CA HIS A 121 -12.41 -1.27 5.76
C HIS A 121 -12.81 -0.67 4.41
N ALA A 122 -13.93 -1.09 3.82
CA ALA A 122 -14.39 -0.56 2.54
C ALA A 122 -14.57 0.98 2.53
N LYS A 123 -14.75 1.61 3.71
CA LYS A 123 -14.87 3.06 3.87
C LYS A 123 -13.52 3.75 4.11
N SER A 124 -12.49 3.00 4.47
CA SER A 124 -11.18 3.50 4.89
C SER A 124 -10.14 3.52 3.77
N TYR A 125 -10.46 2.91 2.62
CA TYR A 125 -9.54 2.77 1.50
C TYR A 125 -10.10 3.36 0.20
N PRO A 126 -9.24 3.93 -0.67
CA PRO A 126 -9.65 4.34 -2.01
C PRO A 126 -10.00 3.12 -2.87
N ALA A 127 -10.96 3.28 -3.77
CA ALA A 127 -11.50 2.19 -4.59
C ALA A 127 -10.41 1.47 -5.42
N GLU A 128 -9.41 2.21 -5.89
CA GLU A 128 -8.30 1.69 -6.68
C GLU A 128 -7.38 0.76 -5.88
N SER A 129 -7.40 0.84 -4.55
CA SER A 129 -6.58 -0.01 -3.70
C SER A 129 -7.23 -1.37 -3.37
N CYS A 130 -8.54 -1.53 -3.62
CA CYS A 130 -9.27 -2.77 -3.35
C CYS A 130 -8.63 -3.98 -4.04
N VAL A 131 -8.16 -3.80 -5.27
CA VAL A 131 -7.49 -4.85 -6.08
C VAL A 131 -6.09 -5.23 -5.58
N THR A 132 -5.59 -4.57 -4.54
CA THR A 132 -4.33 -4.95 -3.87
C THR A 132 -4.53 -6.15 -2.96
N CYS A 133 -5.64 -6.16 -2.19
CA CYS A 133 -5.99 -7.30 -1.34
C CYS A 133 -6.86 -8.30 -2.11
N HIS A 134 -7.85 -7.82 -2.86
CA HIS A 134 -8.70 -8.64 -3.72
C HIS A 134 -8.05 -8.83 -5.08
N HIS A 135 -6.89 -9.47 -5.12
CA HIS A 135 -5.98 -9.49 -6.28
C HIS A 135 -6.36 -10.45 -7.42
N TYR A 136 -7.23 -11.43 -7.15
CA TYR A 136 -7.68 -12.42 -8.11
C TYR A 136 -9.16 -12.74 -7.91
N GLU A 137 -9.83 -12.99 -9.02
CA GLU A 137 -11.16 -13.58 -9.10
C GLU A 137 -11.11 -14.83 -9.98
N LEU A 138 -12.15 -15.65 -9.96
CA LEU A 138 -12.30 -16.76 -10.90
C LEU A 138 -13.08 -16.29 -12.12
N ALA A 139 -12.51 -16.50 -13.31
CA ALA A 139 -13.22 -16.32 -14.55
C ALA A 139 -14.18 -17.49 -14.79
N ALA A 140 -15.26 -17.20 -15.53
CA ALA A 140 -16.11 -18.23 -16.09
C ALA A 140 -15.27 -19.19 -16.94
N ARG A 141 -15.54 -20.49 -16.79
CA ARG A 141 -14.92 -21.53 -17.60
C ARG A 141 -15.99 -22.09 -18.51
N ASP A 142 -15.66 -22.17 -19.80
CA ASP A 142 -16.40 -23.04 -20.70
C ASP A 142 -15.96 -24.47 -20.39
N TRP A 143 -16.88 -25.25 -19.84
CA TRP A 143 -16.67 -26.67 -19.52
C TRP A 143 -16.85 -27.55 -20.75
N GLY A 144 -17.23 -26.99 -21.90
CA GLY A 144 -17.36 -27.72 -23.15
C GLY A 144 -18.57 -28.65 -23.14
N HIS A 145 -19.79 -28.11 -22.95
CA HIS A 145 -21.04 -28.88 -22.99
C HIS A 145 -21.10 -29.77 -24.25
N ARG A 146 -20.85 -29.15 -25.41
CA ARG A 146 -20.83 -29.83 -26.71
C ARG A 146 -19.84 -31.00 -26.74
N GLN A 147 -18.64 -30.81 -26.19
CA GLN A 147 -17.63 -31.87 -26.15
C GLN A 147 -18.09 -33.04 -25.27
N HIS A 148 -18.72 -32.76 -24.13
CA HIS A 148 -19.26 -33.80 -23.27
C HIS A 148 -20.42 -34.56 -23.91
N SER A 149 -21.38 -33.86 -24.53
CA SER A 149 -22.56 -34.49 -25.12
C SER A 149 -22.27 -35.17 -26.46
N GLU A 150 -21.50 -34.53 -27.35
CA GLU A 150 -21.29 -35.02 -28.72
C GLU A 150 -20.02 -35.86 -28.86
N ASP A 151 -18.88 -35.38 -28.34
CA ASP A 151 -17.59 -36.01 -28.58
C ASP A 151 -17.37 -37.20 -27.63
N PHE A 152 -17.84 -37.09 -26.38
CA PHE A 152 -17.75 -38.16 -25.37
C PHE A 152 -19.04 -38.97 -25.22
N GLY A 153 -20.15 -38.54 -25.84
CA GLY A 153 -21.42 -39.26 -25.81
C GLY A 153 -22.05 -39.37 -24.41
N VAL A 154 -21.79 -38.41 -23.53
CA VAL A 154 -22.35 -38.40 -22.18
C VAL A 154 -23.83 -38.01 -22.24
N ASP A 155 -24.71 -38.83 -21.64
CA ASP A 155 -26.14 -38.55 -21.60
C ASP A 155 -26.44 -37.24 -20.83
N CYS A 156 -27.44 -36.50 -21.28
CA CYS A 156 -27.84 -35.21 -20.70
C CYS A 156 -28.09 -35.32 -19.18
N THR A 157 -28.76 -36.39 -18.74
CA THR A 157 -29.11 -36.63 -17.33
C THR A 157 -27.92 -37.04 -16.47
N SER A 158 -26.75 -37.26 -17.08
CA SER A 158 -25.49 -37.42 -16.34
C SER A 158 -25.03 -36.11 -15.70
N CYS A 159 -25.47 -34.96 -16.24
CA CYS A 159 -25.17 -33.62 -15.76
C CYS A 159 -26.43 -32.91 -15.21
N HIS A 160 -27.56 -33.09 -15.90
CA HIS A 160 -28.86 -32.54 -15.54
C HIS A 160 -29.65 -33.48 -14.63
N HIS A 161 -30.73 -32.99 -14.04
CA HIS A 161 -31.65 -33.82 -13.28
C HIS A 161 -32.40 -34.77 -14.22
N ALA A 162 -32.42 -36.07 -13.89
CA ALA A 162 -33.25 -37.04 -14.60
C ALA A 162 -34.76 -36.88 -14.28
N ASP A 163 -35.07 -36.18 -13.19
CA ASP A 163 -36.42 -35.92 -12.72
C ASP A 163 -37.01 -34.69 -13.43
N THR A 164 -38.01 -34.94 -14.28
CA THR A 164 -38.68 -33.92 -15.07
C THR A 164 -39.60 -33.02 -14.24
N ASP A 165 -39.92 -33.40 -13.00
CA ASP A 165 -40.65 -32.53 -12.07
C ASP A 165 -39.72 -31.42 -11.52
N ILE A 166 -38.40 -31.60 -11.58
CA ILE A 166 -37.39 -30.59 -11.21
C ILE A 166 -37.07 -29.70 -12.40
N GLU A 167 -36.71 -30.28 -13.55
CA GLU A 167 -36.51 -29.55 -14.80
C GLU A 167 -37.16 -30.33 -15.97
N PRO A 168 -38.25 -29.81 -16.58
CA PRO A 168 -38.93 -30.51 -17.68
C PRO A 168 -38.03 -30.76 -18.90
N GLU A 169 -37.09 -29.83 -19.13
CA GLU A 169 -36.03 -29.94 -20.12
C GLU A 169 -34.71 -29.43 -19.50
N PRO A 170 -33.55 -29.97 -19.91
CA PRO A 170 -32.24 -29.47 -19.47
C PRO A 170 -32.11 -27.96 -19.65
N GLN A 171 -31.89 -27.24 -18.54
CA GLN A 171 -31.77 -25.78 -18.55
C GLN A 171 -30.58 -25.29 -17.76
N ASN A 172 -30.33 -23.97 -17.79
CA ASN A 172 -29.24 -23.38 -17.04
C ASN A 172 -29.47 -23.56 -15.53
N CYS A 173 -28.51 -24.17 -14.83
CA CYS A 173 -28.57 -24.42 -13.40
C CYS A 173 -28.83 -23.13 -12.58
N ALA A 174 -28.32 -21.99 -13.05
CA ALA A 174 -28.49 -20.69 -12.40
C ALA A 174 -29.94 -20.17 -12.40
N ASN A 175 -30.85 -20.80 -13.15
CA ASN A 175 -32.27 -20.46 -13.12
C ASN A 175 -32.92 -20.83 -11.77
N CYS A 176 -32.37 -21.84 -11.06
CA CYS A 176 -32.90 -22.30 -9.77
C CYS A 176 -31.84 -22.30 -8.66
N HIS A 177 -30.57 -22.55 -8.99
CA HIS A 177 -29.46 -22.51 -8.04
C HIS A 177 -28.85 -21.11 -7.95
N ASP A 178 -28.68 -20.60 -6.72
CA ASP A 178 -28.19 -19.24 -6.50
C ASP A 178 -26.78 -19.05 -7.06
N ALA A 179 -26.67 -18.19 -8.08
CA ALA A 179 -25.44 -17.85 -8.75
C ALA A 179 -24.74 -16.69 -8.04
N GLY A 180 -23.48 -16.88 -7.66
CA GLY A 180 -22.70 -15.84 -6.96
C GLY A 180 -22.59 -16.04 -5.45
N ALA A 181 -23.22 -17.08 -4.90
CA ALA A 181 -22.99 -17.51 -3.52
C ALA A 181 -21.74 -18.40 -3.40
N ARG A 182 -21.05 -18.27 -2.25
CA ARG A 182 -19.84 -19.06 -1.93
C ARG A 182 -20.18 -20.55 -1.83
N PRO A 183 -19.31 -21.45 -2.33
CA PRO A 183 -19.42 -22.87 -2.00
C PRO A 183 -19.51 -23.05 -0.49
N THR A 184 -20.59 -23.68 -0.03
CA THR A 184 -20.85 -23.88 1.40
C THR A 184 -20.22 -25.18 1.89
N GLY A 185 -20.09 -26.17 1.00
CA GLY A 185 -19.70 -27.54 1.34
C GLY A 185 -20.68 -28.24 2.28
N LYS A 186 -21.90 -27.70 2.45
CA LYS A 186 -22.96 -28.24 3.30
C LYS A 186 -24.09 -28.76 2.43
N ALA A 187 -24.82 -29.75 2.95
CA ALA A 187 -26.08 -30.15 2.35
C ALA A 187 -27.07 -28.98 2.40
N ALA A 188 -27.81 -28.77 1.31
CA ALA A 188 -28.93 -27.85 1.30
C ALA A 188 -30.06 -28.35 2.21
N GLU A 189 -30.86 -27.42 2.73
CA GLU A 189 -32.06 -27.78 3.48
C GLU A 189 -33.03 -28.56 2.58
N PRO A 190 -33.79 -29.54 3.12
CA PRO A 190 -34.73 -30.32 2.33
C PRO A 190 -35.71 -29.44 1.57
N GLY A 191 -35.84 -29.69 0.26
CA GLY A 191 -36.72 -28.92 -0.63
C GLY A 191 -36.14 -27.59 -1.11
N THR A 192 -34.87 -27.27 -0.81
CA THR A 192 -34.17 -26.10 -1.35
C THR A 192 -33.01 -26.52 -2.25
N PRO A 193 -32.78 -25.83 -3.38
CA PRO A 193 -31.62 -26.09 -4.20
C PRO A 193 -30.35 -25.62 -3.49
N PRO A 194 -29.24 -26.39 -3.52
CA PRO A 194 -27.94 -25.89 -3.09
C PRO A 194 -27.49 -24.67 -3.91
N VAL A 195 -26.51 -23.93 -3.42
CA VAL A 195 -25.87 -22.86 -4.22
C VAL A 195 -25.26 -23.43 -5.50
N LEU A 196 -25.19 -22.62 -6.56
CA LEU A 196 -24.75 -23.08 -7.88
C LEU A 196 -23.38 -23.77 -7.84
N ALA A 197 -22.43 -23.22 -7.07
CA ALA A 197 -21.09 -23.79 -6.99
C ALA A 197 -21.08 -25.19 -6.36
N ASP A 198 -21.89 -25.44 -5.33
CA ASP A 198 -21.98 -26.75 -4.68
C ASP A 198 -22.70 -27.76 -5.60
N ALA A 199 -23.75 -27.33 -6.31
CA ALA A 199 -24.45 -28.16 -7.29
C ALA A 199 -23.51 -28.62 -8.43
N VAL A 200 -22.78 -27.67 -9.01
CA VAL A 200 -21.84 -27.94 -10.10
C VAL A 200 -20.66 -28.80 -9.63
N HIS A 201 -20.05 -28.49 -8.49
CA HIS A 201 -18.98 -29.31 -7.95
C HIS A 201 -19.45 -30.74 -7.67
N ALA A 202 -20.61 -30.91 -7.05
CA ALA A 202 -21.16 -32.24 -6.78
C ALA A 202 -21.34 -33.04 -8.07
N ARG A 203 -21.82 -32.41 -9.14
CA ARG A 203 -22.05 -33.07 -10.43
C ARG A 203 -20.77 -33.36 -11.20
N CYS A 204 -19.81 -32.43 -11.24
CA CYS A 204 -18.55 -32.67 -11.93
C CYS A 204 -17.69 -33.71 -11.20
N VAL A 205 -17.69 -33.71 -9.86
CA VAL A 205 -16.90 -34.66 -9.06
C VAL A 205 -17.28 -36.10 -9.34
N THR A 206 -18.55 -36.43 -9.65
CA THR A 206 -18.94 -37.83 -9.86
C THR A 206 -18.15 -38.53 -10.97
N CYS A 207 -17.77 -37.80 -12.02
CA CYS A 207 -16.97 -38.33 -13.13
C CYS A 207 -15.50 -37.90 -13.07
N HIS A 208 -15.20 -36.72 -12.50
CA HIS A 208 -13.86 -36.16 -12.42
C HIS A 208 -13.19 -36.35 -11.06
N GLN A 209 -13.51 -37.42 -10.31
CA GLN A 209 -12.94 -37.70 -8.99
C GLN A 209 -11.40 -37.64 -8.99
N ASP A 210 -10.75 -38.12 -10.04
CA ASP A 210 -9.28 -38.07 -10.17
C ASP A 210 -8.75 -36.65 -10.35
N LEU A 211 -9.49 -35.78 -11.06
CA LEU A 211 -9.11 -34.38 -11.21
C LEU A 211 -9.35 -33.62 -9.92
N PHE A 212 -10.48 -33.83 -9.25
CA PHE A 212 -10.81 -33.17 -7.97
C PHE A 212 -9.94 -33.68 -6.82
N GLY A 213 -9.63 -34.98 -6.78
CA GLY A 213 -8.74 -35.58 -5.78
C GLY A 213 -7.27 -35.16 -5.95
N LYS A 214 -6.89 -34.73 -7.17
CA LYS A 214 -5.56 -34.17 -7.48
C LYS A 214 -5.55 -32.64 -7.54
N ALA A 215 -6.72 -31.99 -7.61
CA ALA A 215 -6.85 -30.54 -7.68
C ALA A 215 -6.25 -29.95 -6.41
N ARG A 216 -5.23 -29.11 -6.59
CA ARG A 216 -4.49 -28.52 -5.48
C ARG A 216 -5.13 -27.22 -5.02
N ASP A 217 -5.92 -26.60 -5.91
CA ASP A 217 -6.58 -25.31 -5.75
C ASP A 217 -7.73 -25.13 -6.76
N CYS A 218 -8.50 -24.06 -6.59
CA CYS A 218 -9.59 -23.66 -7.50
C CYS A 218 -9.09 -23.42 -8.93
N ALA A 219 -7.81 -23.03 -9.09
CA ALA A 219 -7.21 -22.70 -10.37
C ALA A 219 -6.97 -23.94 -11.27
N SER A 220 -7.06 -25.13 -10.68
CA SER A 220 -7.02 -26.40 -11.41
C SER A 220 -8.21 -26.56 -12.37
N CYS A 221 -9.32 -25.88 -12.10
CA CYS A 221 -10.53 -25.92 -12.94
C CYS A 221 -10.97 -24.52 -13.40
N HIS A 222 -10.81 -23.50 -12.57
CA HIS A 222 -11.15 -22.12 -12.89
C HIS A 222 -9.93 -21.34 -13.42
N ALA A 223 -10.14 -20.47 -14.40
CA ALA A 223 -9.10 -19.53 -14.78
C ALA A 223 -9.01 -18.39 -13.76
N LEU A 224 -7.80 -18.07 -13.30
CA LEU A 224 -7.56 -16.92 -12.44
C LEU A 224 -7.59 -15.63 -13.27
N LYS A 225 -8.48 -14.70 -12.89
CA LYS A 225 -8.62 -13.36 -13.46
C LYS A 225 -7.93 -12.35 -12.53
N PRO A 226 -6.81 -11.73 -12.94
CA PRO A 226 -6.17 -10.68 -12.15
C PRO A 226 -7.06 -9.43 -12.10
N THR A 227 -7.48 -9.01 -10.90
CA THR A 227 -8.39 -7.87 -10.73
C THR A 227 -7.74 -6.53 -11.07
N ARG A 228 -6.41 -6.42 -10.90
CA ARG A 228 -5.65 -5.22 -11.31
C ARG A 228 -5.74 -4.91 -12.80
N LYS A 229 -6.11 -5.88 -13.64
CA LYS A 229 -6.31 -5.70 -15.09
C LYS A 229 -7.78 -5.44 -15.44
N ASP A 230 -8.68 -5.50 -14.46
CA ASP A 230 -10.11 -5.33 -14.66
C ASP A 230 -10.55 -3.91 -14.28
N ALA A 231 -11.06 -3.17 -15.26
CA ALA A 231 -11.42 -1.77 -15.07
C ALA A 231 -12.60 -1.56 -14.09
N ALA A 232 -13.47 -2.55 -13.88
CA ALA A 232 -14.55 -2.47 -12.92
C ALA A 232 -14.02 -2.76 -11.50
N ALA A 233 -13.19 -3.79 -11.34
CA ALA A 233 -12.57 -4.13 -10.07
C ALA A 233 -11.68 -3.01 -9.54
N VAL A 234 -10.92 -2.34 -10.44
CA VAL A 234 -10.13 -1.15 -10.11
C VAL A 234 -11.00 0.01 -9.62
N LYS A 235 -12.28 0.08 -10.00
CA LYS A 235 -13.24 1.05 -9.48
C LYS A 235 -13.93 0.56 -8.20
N GLY A 236 -13.34 -0.39 -7.49
CA GLY A 236 -13.86 -0.96 -6.25
C GLY A 236 -14.97 -2.00 -6.43
N LYS A 237 -15.31 -2.38 -7.67
CA LYS A 237 -16.33 -3.41 -7.94
C LYS A 237 -15.70 -4.81 -7.94
N VAL A 238 -15.23 -5.22 -6.76
CA VAL A 238 -14.74 -6.58 -6.53
C VAL A 238 -15.89 -7.51 -6.16
N SER A 239 -15.83 -8.75 -6.60
CA SER A 239 -16.84 -9.75 -6.31
C SER A 239 -16.83 -10.15 -4.83
N SER A 240 -17.97 -10.04 -4.15
CA SER A 240 -18.14 -10.49 -2.76
C SER A 240 -17.91 -11.99 -2.60
N LEU A 241 -18.12 -12.77 -3.67
CA LEU A 241 -17.87 -14.21 -3.72
C LEU A 241 -16.40 -14.56 -3.44
N TYR A 242 -15.48 -13.73 -3.94
CA TYR A 242 -14.03 -13.94 -3.86
C TYR A 242 -13.36 -12.98 -2.88
N ALA A 243 -14.13 -12.11 -2.22
CA ALA A 243 -13.61 -11.11 -1.30
C ALA A 243 -13.05 -11.74 -0.01
N ASP A 244 -13.60 -12.88 0.43
CA ASP A 244 -13.08 -13.61 1.59
C ASP A 244 -11.80 -14.35 1.24
N CYS A 245 -10.70 -13.98 1.91
CA CYS A 245 -9.38 -14.56 1.72
C CYS A 245 -9.38 -16.09 1.87
N THR A 246 -10.22 -16.63 2.76
CA THR A 246 -10.28 -18.06 3.06
C THR A 246 -10.82 -18.91 1.91
N VAL A 247 -11.46 -18.28 0.91
CA VAL A 247 -11.91 -18.96 -0.30
C VAL A 247 -10.72 -19.53 -1.09
N CYS A 248 -9.60 -18.80 -1.15
CA CYS A 248 -8.40 -19.22 -1.87
C CYS A 248 -7.23 -19.57 -0.93
N HIS A 249 -7.11 -18.89 0.20
CA HIS A 249 -6.01 -19.05 1.16
C HIS A 249 -6.36 -19.97 2.33
N THR A 250 -6.78 -21.20 2.02
CA THR A 250 -7.28 -22.17 3.01
C THR A 250 -6.27 -22.61 4.08
N LYS A 251 -4.96 -22.45 3.81
CA LYS A 251 -3.86 -22.90 4.70
C LYS A 251 -3.22 -21.78 5.53
N LYS A 252 -3.68 -20.53 5.39
CA LYS A 252 -3.10 -19.39 6.09
C LYS A 252 -4.19 -18.59 6.78
N THR A 253 -3.90 -18.10 7.97
CA THR A 253 -4.77 -17.11 8.60
C THR A 253 -4.63 -15.77 7.86
N PRO A 254 -5.71 -14.98 7.70
CA PRO A 254 -5.67 -13.74 6.95
C PRO A 254 -4.56 -12.78 7.40
N ASP A 255 -4.30 -12.68 8.71
CA ASP A 255 -3.25 -11.84 9.30
C ASP A 255 -1.81 -12.21 8.88
N LYS A 256 -1.61 -13.40 8.29
CA LYS A 256 -0.32 -13.87 7.76
C LYS A 256 -0.20 -13.71 6.24
N LEU A 257 -1.23 -13.20 5.58
CA LEU A 257 -1.20 -12.93 4.13
C LEU A 257 -0.53 -11.60 3.81
N ILE A 258 -0.62 -10.64 4.71
CA ILE A 258 0.00 -9.32 4.58
C ILE A 258 1.17 -9.25 5.57
N PRO A 259 2.39 -8.94 5.11
CA PRO A 259 3.52 -8.74 6.02
C PRO A 259 3.20 -7.67 7.07
N GLY A 260 3.63 -7.91 8.30
CA GLY A 260 3.56 -6.90 9.35
C GLY A 260 4.40 -5.67 8.99
N ARG A 261 4.17 -4.56 9.69
CA ARG A 261 4.83 -3.27 9.43
C ARG A 261 6.36 -3.42 9.30
N MET A 262 7.01 -4.03 10.29
CA MET A 262 8.45 -4.23 10.31
C MET A 262 8.95 -4.99 9.07
N ASP A 263 8.33 -6.13 8.76
CA ASP A 263 8.74 -6.98 7.64
C ASP A 263 8.52 -6.28 6.29
N ALA A 264 7.45 -5.49 6.16
CA ALA A 264 7.18 -4.71 4.95
C ALA A 264 8.28 -3.65 4.71
N PHE A 265 8.62 -2.87 5.74
CA PHE A 265 9.66 -1.85 5.64
C PHE A 265 11.04 -2.48 5.40
N HIS A 266 11.43 -3.50 6.16
CA HIS A 266 12.70 -4.19 5.94
C HIS A 266 12.78 -4.85 4.57
N GLY A 267 11.72 -5.54 4.13
CA GLY A 267 11.66 -6.18 2.83
C GLY A 267 11.84 -5.18 1.68
N GLN A 268 11.17 -4.03 1.75
CA GLN A 268 11.26 -3.00 0.72
C GLN A 268 12.61 -2.27 0.74
N CYS A 269 13.00 -1.71 1.89
CA CYS A 269 14.20 -0.87 2.00
C CYS A 269 15.47 -1.71 1.80
N MET A 270 15.61 -2.81 2.55
CA MET A 270 16.81 -3.66 2.47
C MET A 270 16.88 -4.40 1.14
N GLY A 271 15.74 -4.86 0.62
CA GLY A 271 15.70 -5.60 -0.65
C GLY A 271 16.14 -4.73 -1.84
N CYS A 272 15.70 -3.48 -1.92
CA CYS A 272 16.17 -2.55 -2.95
C CYS A 272 17.67 -2.23 -2.78
N HIS A 273 18.11 -1.96 -1.56
CA HIS A 273 19.52 -1.66 -1.28
C HIS A 273 20.45 -2.83 -1.63
N GLU A 274 20.06 -4.05 -1.29
CA GLU A 274 20.80 -5.26 -1.62
C GLU A 274 20.86 -5.47 -3.14
N LYS A 275 19.72 -5.39 -3.83
CA LYS A 275 19.63 -5.58 -5.29
C LYS A 275 20.49 -4.58 -6.06
N LEU A 276 20.52 -3.32 -5.60
CA LEU A 276 21.30 -2.25 -6.24
C LEU A 276 22.74 -2.15 -5.72
N GLY A 277 23.09 -2.88 -4.66
CA GLY A 277 24.35 -2.73 -3.94
C GLY A 277 24.57 -1.33 -3.36
N LYS A 278 23.48 -0.59 -3.08
CA LYS A 278 23.50 0.82 -2.66
C LYS A 278 22.69 1.01 -1.39
N GLY A 279 23.31 1.54 -0.34
CA GLY A 279 22.65 1.80 0.94
C GLY A 279 22.80 0.65 1.94
N PRO A 280 22.28 0.81 3.17
CA PRO A 280 22.39 -0.18 4.22
C PRO A 280 21.45 -1.38 3.98
N PHE A 281 22.03 -2.58 3.99
CA PHE A 281 21.34 -3.86 4.02
C PHE A 281 22.18 -4.85 4.83
N GLY A 282 21.54 -5.82 5.48
CA GLY A 282 22.18 -6.77 6.40
C GLY A 282 21.75 -6.61 7.86
N LYS A 283 21.77 -7.73 8.60
CA LYS A 283 21.30 -7.80 10.01
C LYS A 283 22.26 -7.11 11.01
N ASP A 284 23.46 -6.77 10.57
CA ASP A 284 24.54 -6.14 11.33
C ASP A 284 24.56 -4.61 11.20
N LYS A 285 23.74 -4.02 10.31
CA LYS A 285 23.78 -2.59 9.97
C LYS A 285 22.60 -1.78 10.54
N CYS A 286 21.99 -2.25 11.63
CA CYS A 286 20.77 -1.63 12.20
C CYS A 286 20.92 -0.12 12.44
N ALA A 287 22.05 0.30 13.01
CA ALA A 287 22.33 1.71 13.34
C ALA A 287 22.54 2.62 12.11
N GLN A 288 22.66 2.05 10.90
CA GLN A 288 22.71 2.84 9.67
C GLN A 288 21.32 3.25 9.18
N CYS A 289 20.28 2.59 9.68
CA CYS A 289 18.88 2.92 9.40
C CYS A 289 18.21 3.59 10.61
N HIS A 290 18.40 3.03 11.80
CA HIS A 290 17.78 3.47 13.04
C HIS A 290 18.68 4.45 13.78
N THR A 291 18.19 5.67 13.96
CA THR A 291 18.82 6.65 14.85
C THR A 291 18.48 6.29 16.29
N LYS A 292 19.49 6.28 17.18
CA LYS A 292 19.30 6.08 18.62
C LYS A 292 18.76 7.32 19.29
#